data_AF-A0A8T4HW37-F1
#
_entry.id   AF-A0A8T4HW37-F1
#
_cell.length_a   1.000
_cell.length_b   1.000
_cell.length_c   1.000
_cell.angle_alpha   90.00
_cell.angle_beta   90.00
_cell.angle_gamma   90.00
#
_symmetry.space_group_name_H-M   'P 1'
#
loop_
_entity.id
_entity.type
_entity.pdbx_description
1 polymer ?
#
loop_
_entity_poly.entity_id
_entity_poly.type
_entity_poly.pdbx_seq_one_letter_code
_entity_poly.pdbx_strand_id
1 'polypeptide(L)'
;ELLARRTPFEAPEAAGLLYKKLHEEPLALESLCPDVPAPLPGLVRRLLDRDPARRPADAHEVYAVLAPLLPRPGERAPGPPLDPTRPFLAPAAPWPPRRGAAPAAEGELNAVLEDIRRLLGAGRYAEVAALLGRALPVAVTTYGETSPIVRTLRKQYATVLVDTGQYAQALPELAALLRDLIRERGLHDPSVAQLLQDEALCRHHLAPPSSHVPPGSF
;
A
#
# COMPACT_ATOMS: atom_id res chain seq x y z
N GLU A 1 -2.59 -1.44 25.76
CA GLU A 1 -2.19 -2.06 24.48
C GLU A 1 -1.01 -1.39 23.84
N LEU A 2 -1.10 -0.14 23.38
CA LEU A 2 0.02 0.51 22.67
C LEU A 2 1.33 0.56 23.47
N LEU A 3 1.24 0.79 24.78
CA LEU A 3 2.41 0.83 25.68
C LEU A 3 2.87 -0.59 26.06
N ALA A 4 1.97 -1.38 26.66
CA ALA A 4 2.29 -2.72 27.19
C ALA A 4 2.34 -3.86 26.16
N ARG A 5 1.99 -3.60 24.90
CA ARG A 5 1.72 -4.60 23.84
C ARG A 5 0.77 -5.73 24.25
N ARG A 6 -0.06 -5.46 25.26
CA ARG A 6 -1.05 -6.37 25.83
C ARG A 6 -2.32 -5.63 26.18
N THR A 7 -3.45 -6.33 26.12
CA THR A 7 -4.75 -5.82 26.58
C THR A 7 -4.76 -5.74 28.12
N PRO A 8 -5.47 -4.77 28.73
CA PRO A 8 -5.56 -4.68 30.19
C PRO A 8 -6.26 -5.89 30.82
N PHE A 9 -7.15 -6.55 30.07
CA PHE A 9 -7.87 -7.77 30.48
C PHE A 9 -7.81 -8.79 29.35
N GLU A 10 -7.63 -10.06 29.70
CA GLU A 10 -7.50 -11.16 28.76
C GLU A 10 -8.29 -12.36 29.26
N ALA A 11 -9.12 -12.93 28.40
CA ALA A 11 -9.91 -14.14 28.65
C ALA A 11 -10.21 -14.84 27.31
N PRO A 12 -10.29 -16.18 27.29
CA PRO A 12 -10.58 -16.95 26.08
C PRO A 12 -12.01 -16.74 25.56
N GLU A 13 -12.93 -16.31 26.43
CA GLU A 13 -14.36 -16.16 26.12
C GLU A 13 -14.87 -14.75 26.44
N ALA A 14 -15.85 -14.27 25.65
CA ALA A 14 -16.40 -12.92 25.78
C ALA A 14 -17.05 -12.66 27.16
N ALA A 15 -17.76 -13.65 27.73
CA ALA A 15 -18.35 -13.54 29.06
C ALA A 15 -17.29 -13.41 30.16
N GLY A 16 -16.20 -14.18 30.05
CA GLY A 16 -15.05 -14.07 30.95
C GLY A 16 -14.37 -12.72 30.85
N LEU A 17 -14.24 -12.15 29.65
CA LEU A 17 -13.68 -10.81 29.46
C LEU A 17 -14.55 -9.71 30.09
N LEU A 18 -15.87 -9.81 29.96
CA LEU A 18 -16.82 -8.89 30.60
C LEU A 18 -16.72 -8.98 32.12
N TYR A 19 -16.70 -10.20 32.67
CA TYR A 19 -16.54 -10.41 34.10
C TYR A 19 -15.24 -9.76 34.62
N LYS A 20 -14.12 -9.97 33.93
CA LYS A 20 -12.83 -9.37 34.31
C LYS A 20 -12.86 -7.84 34.25
N LYS A 21 -13.44 -7.25 33.20
CA LYS A 21 -13.61 -5.79 33.09
C LYS A 21 -14.45 -5.22 34.25
N LEU A 22 -15.42 -5.97 34.76
CA LEU A 22 -16.33 -5.54 35.82
C LEU A 22 -15.78 -5.78 37.23
N HIS A 23 -14.97 -6.83 37.42
CA HIS A 23 -14.60 -7.33 38.74
C HIS A 23 -13.09 -7.37 39.04
N GLU A 24 -12.23 -7.42 38.03
CA GLU A 24 -10.78 -7.51 38.18
C GLU A 24 -10.11 -6.13 38.00
N GLU A 25 -9.00 -5.89 38.71
CA GLU A 25 -8.15 -4.71 38.46
C GLU A 25 -7.07 -5.07 37.43
N PRO A 26 -6.78 -4.19 36.46
CA PRO A 26 -5.76 -4.46 35.46
C PRO A 26 -4.37 -4.44 36.11
N LEU A 27 -3.46 -5.24 35.56
CA LEU A 27 -2.07 -5.28 36.03
C LEU A 27 -1.42 -3.89 35.89
N ALA A 28 -0.62 -3.51 36.89
CA ALA A 28 0.10 -2.25 36.91
C ALA A 28 1.00 -2.09 35.67
N LEU A 29 0.95 -0.91 35.04
CA LEU A 29 1.65 -0.65 33.78
C LEU A 29 3.17 -0.64 33.97
N GLU A 30 3.62 -0.21 35.14
CA GLU A 30 5.02 -0.16 35.59
C GLU A 30 5.64 -1.56 35.63
N SER A 31 4.86 -2.59 35.97
CA SER A 31 5.30 -3.98 35.97
C SER A 31 5.46 -4.55 34.55
N LEU A 32 4.76 -3.99 33.58
CA LEU A 32 4.78 -4.42 32.17
C LEU A 32 5.76 -3.60 31.33
N CYS A 33 5.98 -2.33 31.69
CA CYS A 33 6.83 -1.38 30.97
C CYS A 33 7.62 -0.55 31.98
N PRO A 34 8.83 -0.99 32.38
CA PRO A 34 9.63 -0.29 33.39
C PRO A 34 10.09 1.10 32.93
N ASP A 35 10.25 1.32 31.62
CA ASP A 35 10.71 2.59 31.04
C ASP A 35 9.57 3.59 30.76
N VAL A 36 8.36 3.32 31.26
CA VAL A 36 7.21 4.19 31.01
C VAL A 36 7.38 5.54 31.71
N PRO A 37 7.12 6.68 31.03
CA PRO A 37 7.11 7.99 31.66
C PRO A 37 6.21 8.05 32.90
N ALA A 38 6.75 8.58 34.00
CA ALA A 38 6.09 8.63 35.32
C ALA A 38 4.61 9.10 35.36
N PRO A 39 4.15 10.09 34.57
CA PRO A 39 2.74 10.48 34.63
C PRO A 39 1.77 9.50 33.94
N LEU A 40 2.25 8.61 33.05
CA LEU A 40 1.39 7.74 32.26
C LEU A 40 0.70 6.63 33.05
N PRO A 41 1.37 5.86 33.94
CA PRO A 41 0.70 4.81 34.70
C PRO A 41 -0.45 5.34 35.56
N GLY A 42 -0.22 6.48 36.23
CA GLY A 42 -1.26 7.16 37.01
C GLY A 42 -2.45 7.56 36.15
N LEU A 43 -2.21 8.17 34.99
CA LEU A 43 -3.27 8.55 34.06
C LEU A 43 -4.05 7.35 33.53
N VAL A 44 -3.36 6.28 33.10
CA VAL A 44 -4.00 5.06 32.59
C VAL A 44 -4.85 4.39 33.67
N ARG A 45 -4.38 4.33 34.91
CA ARG A 45 -5.15 3.79 36.03
C ARG A 45 -6.44 4.58 36.27
N ARG A 46 -6.39 5.92 36.24
CA ARG A 46 -7.60 6.75 36.37
C ARG A 46 -8.57 6.54 35.20
N LEU A 47 -8.07 6.42 33.97
CA LEU A 47 -8.92 6.18 32.79
C LEU A 47 -9.62 4.81 32.84
N LEU A 48 -8.99 3.81 33.48
CA LEU A 48 -9.55 2.46 33.65
C LEU A 48 -10.35 2.28 34.96
N ASP A 49 -10.45 3.33 35.80
CA ASP A 49 -11.15 3.24 37.08
C ASP A 49 -12.65 2.96 36.85
N ARG A 50 -13.26 2.14 37.70
CA ARG A 50 -14.68 1.79 37.60
C ARG A 50 -15.57 2.92 38.08
N ASP A 51 -15.10 3.70 39.04
CA ASP A 51 -15.78 4.87 39.57
C ASP A 51 -15.58 6.07 38.64
N PRO A 52 -16.64 6.57 37.97
CA PRO A 52 -16.54 7.72 37.08
C PRO A 52 -15.98 8.97 37.77
N ALA A 53 -16.18 9.13 39.08
CA ALA A 53 -15.70 10.29 39.83
C ALA A 53 -14.17 10.28 40.04
N ARG A 54 -13.51 9.13 39.87
CA ARG A 54 -12.05 8.99 39.96
C ARG A 54 -11.34 9.12 38.61
N ARG A 55 -12.12 9.17 37.53
CA ARG A 55 -11.61 9.40 36.18
C ARG A 55 -11.26 10.87 35.99
N PRO A 56 -10.41 11.20 35.00
CA PRO A 56 -10.27 12.59 34.57
C PRO A 56 -11.64 13.15 34.19
N ALA A 57 -11.92 14.39 34.60
CA ALA A 57 -13.22 15.01 34.41
C ALA A 57 -13.54 15.19 32.92
N ASP A 58 -12.52 15.49 32.11
CA ASP A 58 -12.65 15.73 30.68
C ASP A 58 -11.34 15.45 29.91
N ALA A 59 -11.38 15.65 28.60
CA ALA A 59 -10.22 15.53 27.72
C ALA A 59 -9.14 16.59 27.98
N HIS A 60 -9.49 17.74 28.57
CA HIS A 60 -8.53 18.80 28.88
C HIS A 60 -7.61 18.39 30.03
N GLU A 61 -8.16 17.76 31.06
CA GLU A 61 -7.37 17.21 32.16
C GLU A 61 -6.40 16.11 31.68
N VAL A 62 -6.88 15.23 30.79
CA VAL A 62 -6.02 14.22 30.15
C VAL A 62 -4.90 14.90 29.36
N TYR A 63 -5.23 15.92 28.56
CA TYR A 63 -4.25 16.67 27.79
C TYR A 63 -3.22 17.36 28.68
N ALA A 64 -3.63 17.97 29.80
CA ALA A 64 -2.71 18.64 30.73
C ALA A 64 -1.67 17.68 31.32
N VAL A 65 -2.04 16.43 31.59
CA VAL A 65 -1.10 15.39 32.06
C VAL A 65 -0.16 14.91 30.95
N LEU A 66 -0.63 14.86 29.70
CA LEU A 66 0.16 14.42 28.55
C LEU A 66 1.06 15.52 27.96
N ALA A 67 0.69 16.80 28.12
CA ALA A 67 1.37 17.94 27.51
C ALA A 67 2.89 18.00 27.80
N PRO A 68 3.38 17.68 29.01
CA PRO A 68 4.81 17.64 29.30
C PRO A 68 5.59 16.56 28.53
N LEU A 69 4.90 15.54 28.01
CA LEU A 69 5.50 14.45 27.24
C LEU A 69 5.50 14.72 25.73
N LEU A 70 4.82 15.77 25.28
CA LEU A 70 4.76 16.13 23.87
C LEU A 70 6.10 16.72 23.41
N PRO A 71 6.51 16.46 22.17
CA PRO A 71 7.74 17.02 21.65
C PRO A 71 7.62 18.53 21.49
N ARG A 72 8.72 19.25 21.70
CA ARG A 72 8.76 20.70 21.59
C ARG A 72 8.98 21.14 20.14
N PRO A 73 8.49 22.33 19.76
CA PRO A 73 8.80 22.89 18.45
C PRO A 73 10.31 22.96 18.23
N GLY A 74 10.79 22.42 17.11
CA GLY A 74 12.21 22.42 16.73
C GLY A 74 13.10 21.38 17.40
N GLU A 75 12.57 20.54 18.30
CA GLU A 75 13.34 19.46 18.95
C GLU A 75 13.76 18.36 17.97
N ARG A 76 12.95 18.13 16.94
CA ARG A 76 13.21 17.18 15.86
C ARG A 76 12.57 17.67 14.57
N ALA A 77 13.19 17.35 13.43
CA ALA A 77 12.55 17.54 12.13
C ALA A 77 11.24 16.73 12.04
N PRO A 78 10.16 17.29 11.47
CA PRO A 78 8.90 16.57 11.29
C PRO A 78 9.12 15.26 10.53
N GLY A 79 8.50 14.18 11.00
CA GLY A 79 8.58 12.87 10.36
C GLY A 79 7.80 12.77 9.04
N PRO A 80 7.48 11.55 8.59
CA PRO A 80 6.72 11.34 7.35
C PRO A 80 5.35 12.06 7.39
N PRO A 81 4.67 12.23 6.25
CA PRO A 81 3.42 13.00 6.17
C PRO A 81 2.33 12.61 7.18
N LEU A 82 2.31 11.37 7.68
CA LEU A 82 1.34 10.86 8.66
C LEU A 82 1.86 10.85 10.10
N ASP A 83 2.90 11.61 10.42
CA ASP A 83 3.42 11.73 11.78
C ASP A 83 2.42 12.44 12.71
N PRO A 84 1.85 11.75 13.73
CA PRO A 84 0.87 12.35 14.64
C PRO A 84 1.47 13.45 15.52
N THR A 85 2.80 13.53 15.63
CA THR A 85 3.49 14.57 16.43
C THR A 85 3.77 15.85 15.65
N ARG A 86 3.54 15.85 14.33
CA ARG A 86 3.77 17.01 13.44
C ARG A 86 3.13 18.31 13.93
N PRO A 87 1.88 18.34 14.42
CA PRO A 87 1.27 19.59 14.89
C PRO A 87 2.03 20.24 16.05
N PHE A 88 2.74 19.44 16.86
CA PHE A 88 3.53 19.92 17.99
C PHE A 88 4.96 20.29 17.60
N LEU A 89 5.57 19.53 16.67
CA LEU A 89 6.93 19.78 16.17
C LEU A 89 7.02 21.01 15.26
N ALA A 90 6.00 21.22 14.42
CA ALA A 90 5.98 22.31 13.44
C ALA A 90 4.58 22.93 13.36
N PRO A 91 4.17 23.71 14.39
CA PRO A 91 2.88 24.40 14.40
C PRO A 91 2.75 25.31 13.17
N ALA A 92 1.58 25.29 12.54
CA ALA A 92 1.27 26.06 11.33
C ALA A 92 2.18 25.81 10.11
N ALA A 93 3.07 24.81 10.15
CA ALA A 93 3.86 24.47 8.98
C ALA A 93 2.95 23.90 7.88
N PRO A 94 3.20 24.26 6.61
CA PRO A 94 2.44 23.71 5.51
C PRO A 94 2.54 22.17 5.49
N TRP A 95 1.45 21.52 5.12
CA TRP A 95 1.46 20.09 4.86
C TRP A 95 2.52 19.80 3.79
N PRO A 96 3.34 18.74 3.91
CA PRO A 96 4.33 18.48 2.89
C PRO A 96 3.57 18.20 1.59
N PRO A 97 4.06 18.67 0.43
CA PRO A 97 3.43 18.34 -0.84
C PRO A 97 3.33 16.82 -0.95
N ARG A 98 2.15 16.31 -1.34
CA ARG A 98 1.99 14.89 -1.63
C ARG A 98 3.11 14.51 -2.60
N ARG A 99 3.96 13.53 -2.26
CA ARG A 99 4.87 12.97 -3.26
C ARG A 99 4.01 12.21 -4.26
N GLY A 100 3.74 12.86 -5.39
CA GLY A 100 3.02 12.32 -6.53
C GLY A 100 2.85 13.45 -7.54
N ALA A 101 3.55 13.30 -8.67
CA ALA A 101 3.43 14.03 -9.94
C ALA A 101 3.15 15.54 -9.91
N ALA A 102 4.01 16.33 -10.56
CA ALA A 102 3.67 17.70 -10.90
C ALA A 102 2.35 17.73 -11.70
N PRO A 103 1.40 18.65 -11.43
CA PRO A 103 0.06 18.67 -12.05
C PRO A 103 0.09 18.76 -13.58
N ALA A 104 1.18 19.25 -14.17
CA ALA A 104 1.38 19.23 -15.62
C ALA A 104 1.51 17.80 -16.18
N ALA A 105 2.22 16.91 -15.49
CA ALA A 105 2.42 15.52 -15.92
C ALA A 105 1.14 14.66 -15.77
N GLU A 106 0.24 15.03 -14.86
CA GLU A 106 -1.11 14.44 -14.75
C GLU A 106 -2.00 14.82 -15.93
N GLY A 107 -1.96 16.09 -16.35
CA GLY A 107 -2.69 16.56 -17.53
C GLY A 107 -2.22 15.87 -18.83
N GLU A 108 -0.91 15.76 -19.01
CA GLU A 108 -0.31 15.08 -20.17
C GLU A 108 -0.66 13.59 -20.21
N LEU A 109 -0.60 12.89 -19.07
CA LEU A 109 -0.95 11.46 -19.04
C LEU A 109 -2.44 11.24 -19.32
N ASN A 110 -3.32 12.07 -18.78
CA ASN A 110 -4.75 11.96 -19.05
C ASN A 110 -5.05 12.17 -20.55
N ALA A 111 -4.40 13.14 -21.20
CA ALA A 111 -4.52 13.33 -22.64
C ALA A 111 -4.07 12.08 -23.43
N VAL A 112 -2.94 11.48 -23.03
CA VAL A 112 -2.45 10.24 -23.63
C VAL A 112 -3.43 9.07 -23.43
N LEU A 113 -4.04 8.95 -22.26
CA LEU A 113 -5.05 7.93 -21.98
C LEU A 113 -6.31 8.11 -22.83
N GLU A 114 -6.77 9.35 -23.05
CA GLU A 114 -7.88 9.64 -23.95
C GLU A 114 -7.54 9.29 -25.41
N ASP A 115 -6.32 9.61 -25.85
CA ASP A 115 -5.84 9.23 -27.18
C ASP A 115 -5.80 7.71 -27.36
N ILE A 116 -5.35 6.96 -26.34
CA ILE A 116 -5.38 5.49 -26.32
C ILE A 116 -6.81 4.96 -26.46
N ARG A 117 -7.76 5.48 -25.66
CA ARG A 117 -9.18 5.07 -25.72
C ARG A 117 -9.78 5.31 -27.10
N ARG A 118 -9.48 6.47 -27.71
CA ARG A 118 -9.94 6.80 -29.07
C ARG A 118 -9.35 5.85 -30.11
N LEU A 119 -8.06 5.54 -30.04
CA LEU A 119 -7.40 4.63 -30.97
C LEU A 119 -7.89 3.18 -30.84
N LEU A 120 -8.16 2.73 -29.61
CA LEU A 120 -8.79 1.43 -29.36
C LEU A 120 -10.20 1.35 -29.97
N GLY A 121 -11.02 2.41 -29.79
CA GLY A 121 -12.35 2.50 -30.41
C GLY A 121 -12.31 2.51 -31.95
N ALA A 122 -11.21 2.98 -32.53
CA ALA A 122 -10.97 2.95 -33.98
C ALA A 122 -10.29 1.65 -34.48
N GLY A 123 -9.98 0.70 -33.59
CA GLY A 123 -9.31 -0.56 -33.95
C GLY A 123 -7.85 -0.41 -34.38
N ARG A 124 -7.20 0.72 -34.09
CA ARG A 124 -5.81 1.02 -34.52
C ARG A 124 -4.79 0.47 -33.51
N TYR A 125 -4.80 -0.84 -33.30
CA TYR A 125 -4.03 -1.51 -32.23
C TYR A 125 -2.51 -1.32 -32.33
N ALA A 126 -1.95 -1.25 -33.54
CA ALA A 126 -0.50 -1.01 -33.73
C ALA A 126 -0.06 0.37 -33.21
N GLU A 127 -0.89 1.40 -33.39
CA GLU A 127 -0.60 2.75 -32.92
C GLU A 127 -0.80 2.88 -31.41
N VAL A 128 -1.78 2.14 -30.86
CA VAL A 128 -1.95 2.01 -29.41
C VAL A 128 -0.69 1.42 -28.78
N ALA A 129 -0.13 0.35 -29.36
CA ALA A 129 1.11 -0.25 -28.86
C ALA A 129 2.26 0.77 -28.86
N ALA A 130 2.45 1.50 -29.97
CA ALA A 130 3.50 2.51 -30.06
C ALA A 130 3.33 3.65 -29.04
N LEU A 131 2.10 4.12 -28.83
CA LEU A 131 1.78 5.17 -27.87
C LEU A 131 2.00 4.71 -26.42
N LEU A 132 1.54 3.51 -26.07
CA LEU A 132 1.74 2.91 -24.75
C LEU A 132 3.22 2.66 -24.45
N GLY A 133 3.99 2.17 -25.41
CA GLY A 133 5.44 1.95 -25.27
C GLY A 133 6.22 3.24 -24.99
N ARG A 134 5.77 4.38 -25.53
CA ARG A 134 6.35 5.71 -25.24
C ARG A 134 5.88 6.28 -23.89
N ALA A 135 4.62 6.04 -23.52
CA ALA A 135 4.02 6.59 -22.32
C ALA A 135 4.46 5.89 -21.03
N LEU A 136 4.69 4.57 -21.08
CA LEU A 136 5.05 3.75 -19.92
C LEU A 136 6.31 4.24 -19.17
N PRO A 137 7.46 4.51 -19.83
CA PRO A 137 8.65 5.01 -19.15
C PRO A 137 8.42 6.38 -18.47
N VAL A 138 7.65 7.26 -19.11
CA VAL A 138 7.30 8.58 -18.55
C VAL A 138 6.41 8.41 -17.32
N ALA A 139 5.42 7.52 -17.39
CA ALA A 139 4.56 7.21 -16.25
C ALA A 139 5.36 6.58 -15.08
N VAL A 140 6.31 5.68 -15.37
CA VAL A 140 7.18 5.09 -14.35
C VAL A 140 8.01 6.14 -13.61
N THR A 141 8.63 7.07 -14.34
CA THR A 141 9.44 8.15 -13.73
C THR A 141 8.60 9.15 -12.93
N THR A 142 7.35 9.37 -13.32
CA THR A 142 6.46 10.36 -12.72
C THR A 142 5.71 9.83 -11.48
N TYR A 143 5.18 8.61 -11.55
CA TYR A 143 4.31 8.02 -10.52
C TYR A 143 4.99 6.90 -9.72
N GLY A 144 6.12 6.39 -10.20
CA GLY A 144 6.83 5.25 -9.61
C GLY A 144 6.35 3.91 -10.17
N GLU A 145 7.25 2.92 -10.15
CA GLU A 145 7.02 1.58 -10.73
C GLU A 145 5.83 0.84 -10.12
N THR A 146 5.56 1.05 -8.83
CA THR A 146 4.49 0.37 -8.09
C THR A 146 3.15 1.10 -8.15
N SER A 147 3.06 2.21 -8.90
CA SER A 147 1.82 2.98 -9.01
C SER A 147 0.70 2.17 -9.68
N PRO A 148 -0.54 2.22 -9.16
CA PRO A 148 -1.71 1.60 -9.80
C PRO A 148 -1.91 2.05 -11.26
N ILE A 149 -1.53 3.31 -11.57
CA ILE A 149 -1.64 3.88 -12.91
C ILE A 149 -0.66 3.19 -13.87
N VAL A 150 0.61 3.05 -13.45
CA VAL A 150 1.65 2.36 -14.23
C VAL A 150 1.28 0.90 -14.49
N ARG A 151 0.73 0.22 -13.48
CA ARG A 151 0.26 -1.17 -13.64
C ARG A 151 -0.91 -1.29 -14.61
N THR A 152 -1.87 -0.37 -14.54
CA THR A 152 -2.99 -0.35 -15.49
C THR A 152 -2.50 -0.15 -16.92
N LEU A 153 -1.60 0.82 -17.13
CA LEU A 153 -0.98 1.07 -18.44
C LEU A 153 -0.19 -0.15 -18.95
N ARG A 154 0.59 -0.78 -18.07
CA ARG A 154 1.37 -1.98 -18.41
C ARG A 154 0.49 -3.15 -18.82
N LYS A 155 -0.64 -3.34 -18.12
CA LYS A 155 -1.64 -4.35 -18.48
C LYS A 155 -2.23 -4.10 -19.86
N GLN A 156 -2.65 -2.87 -20.15
CA GLN A 156 -3.18 -2.51 -21.47
C GLN A 156 -2.14 -2.72 -22.57
N TYR A 157 -0.87 -2.36 -22.32
CA TYR A 157 0.21 -2.55 -23.26
C TYR A 157 0.45 -4.04 -23.56
N ALA A 158 0.53 -4.86 -22.52
CA ALA A 158 0.70 -6.31 -22.67
C ALA A 158 -0.44 -6.94 -23.49
N THR A 159 -1.70 -6.59 -23.20
CA THR A 159 -2.85 -7.08 -23.98
C THR A 159 -2.75 -6.70 -25.46
N VAL A 160 -2.46 -5.44 -25.76
CA VAL A 160 -2.34 -4.98 -27.16
C VAL A 160 -1.15 -5.64 -27.88
N LEU A 161 -0.04 -5.90 -27.18
CA LEU A 161 1.09 -6.62 -27.77
C LEU A 161 0.74 -8.08 -28.10
N VAL A 162 -0.02 -8.76 -27.24
CA VAL A 162 -0.52 -10.11 -27.51
C VAL A 162 -1.47 -10.11 -28.71
N ASP A 163 -2.42 -9.18 -28.75
CA ASP A 163 -3.42 -9.07 -29.83
C ASP A 163 -2.79 -8.71 -31.18
N THR A 164 -1.70 -7.94 -31.17
CA THR A 164 -0.95 -7.57 -32.39
C THR A 164 0.13 -8.58 -32.78
N GLY A 165 0.29 -9.68 -32.02
CA GLY A 165 1.27 -10.74 -32.30
C GLY A 165 2.72 -10.39 -31.97
N GLN A 166 2.97 -9.31 -31.23
CA GLN A 166 4.30 -8.85 -30.81
C GLN A 166 4.77 -9.59 -29.55
N TYR A 167 4.77 -10.93 -29.60
CA TYR A 167 5.00 -11.80 -28.44
C TYR A 167 6.36 -11.56 -27.75
N ALA A 168 7.41 -11.21 -28.51
CA ALA A 168 8.74 -10.94 -27.97
C ALA A 168 8.77 -9.75 -27.01
N GLN A 169 7.95 -8.72 -27.27
CA GLN A 169 7.82 -7.54 -26.43
C GLN A 169 6.82 -7.76 -25.29
N ALA A 170 5.81 -8.62 -25.50
CA ALA A 170 4.78 -8.90 -24.49
C ALA A 170 5.32 -9.64 -23.26
N LEU A 171 6.24 -10.59 -23.45
CA LEU A 171 6.77 -11.44 -22.37
C LEU A 171 7.35 -10.69 -21.16
N PRO A 172 8.29 -9.73 -21.32
CA PRO A 172 8.84 -9.03 -20.16
C PRO A 172 7.77 -8.23 -19.41
N GLU A 173 6.78 -7.68 -20.13
CA GLU A 173 5.68 -6.91 -19.55
C GLU A 173 4.71 -7.80 -18.77
N LEU A 174 4.35 -8.96 -19.32
CA LEU A 174 3.52 -9.97 -18.66
C LEU A 174 4.20 -10.52 -17.40
N ALA A 175 5.50 -10.83 -17.48
CA ALA A 175 6.26 -11.34 -16.34
C ALA A 175 6.36 -10.32 -15.19
N ALA A 176 6.51 -9.02 -15.51
CA ALA A 176 6.50 -7.95 -14.53
C ALA A 176 5.12 -7.81 -13.85
N LEU A 177 4.03 -7.84 -14.62
CA LEU A 177 2.67 -7.78 -14.11
C LEU A 177 2.32 -8.97 -13.20
N LEU A 178 2.70 -10.18 -13.60
CA LEU A 178 2.47 -11.39 -12.83
C LEU A 178 3.18 -11.34 -11.48
N ARG A 179 4.44 -10.91 -11.45
CA ARG A 179 5.22 -10.77 -10.21
C ARG A 179 4.54 -9.84 -9.20
N ASP A 180 4.03 -8.71 -9.69
CA ASP A 180 3.35 -7.71 -8.87
C ASP A 180 1.98 -8.21 -8.38
N LEU A 181 1.15 -8.75 -9.30
CA LEU A 181 -0.19 -9.21 -8.96
C LEU A 181 -0.19 -10.42 -8.03
N ILE A 182 0.74 -11.37 -8.22
CA ILE A 182 0.87 -12.53 -7.34
C ILE A 182 1.23 -12.08 -5.91
N ARG A 183 2.11 -11.09 -5.77
CA ARG A 183 2.51 -10.58 -4.45
C ARG A 183 1.34 -9.92 -3.71
N GLU A 184 0.40 -9.32 -4.42
CA GLU A 184 -0.69 -8.54 -3.83
C GLU A 184 -1.99 -9.32 -3.65
N ARG A 185 -2.36 -10.14 -4.63
CA ARG A 185 -3.67 -10.83 -4.69
C ARG A 185 -3.55 -12.35 -4.61
N GLY A 186 -2.33 -12.88 -4.68
CA GLY A 186 -2.06 -14.31 -4.66
C GLY A 186 -2.23 -14.99 -6.02
N LEU A 187 -1.77 -16.24 -6.10
CA LEU A 187 -1.75 -17.05 -7.32
C LEU A 187 -3.14 -17.46 -7.85
N HIS A 188 -4.17 -17.40 -7.01
CA HIS A 188 -5.52 -17.87 -7.34
C HIS A 188 -6.46 -16.77 -7.87
N ASP A 189 -5.97 -15.55 -8.05
CA ASP A 189 -6.77 -14.46 -8.62
C ASP A 189 -7.05 -14.72 -10.12
N PRO A 190 -8.29 -14.53 -10.61
CA PRO A 190 -8.65 -14.81 -12.00
C PRO A 190 -7.87 -13.96 -13.01
N SER A 191 -7.41 -12.76 -12.63
CA SER A 191 -6.58 -11.92 -13.50
C SER A 191 -5.16 -12.47 -13.65
N VAL A 192 -4.64 -13.20 -12.65
CA VAL A 192 -3.36 -13.91 -12.74
C VAL A 192 -3.47 -15.10 -13.68
N ALA A 193 -4.57 -15.85 -13.61
CA ALA A 193 -4.82 -16.97 -14.51
C ALA A 193 -4.81 -16.56 -16.00
N GLN A 194 -5.48 -15.45 -16.33
CA GLN A 194 -5.47 -14.91 -17.70
C GLN A 194 -4.06 -14.52 -18.15
N LEU A 195 -3.31 -13.81 -17.31
CA LEU A 195 -1.95 -13.37 -17.66
C LEU A 195 -0.97 -14.55 -17.84
N LEU A 196 -1.13 -15.62 -17.06
CA LEU A 196 -0.36 -16.85 -17.25
C LEU A 196 -0.69 -17.54 -18.58
N GLN A 197 -1.96 -17.52 -18.98
CA GLN A 197 -2.37 -18.05 -20.28
C GLN A 197 -1.78 -17.22 -21.43
N ASP A 198 -1.79 -15.89 -21.30
CA ASP A 198 -1.19 -14.98 -22.28
C ASP A 198 0.34 -15.17 -22.35
N GLU A 199 1.03 -15.37 -21.21
CA GLU A 199 2.46 -15.68 -21.17
C GLU A 199 2.77 -17.00 -21.87
N ALA A 200 1.99 -18.05 -21.59
CA ALA A 200 2.14 -19.35 -22.23
C ALA A 200 1.94 -19.28 -23.75
N LEU A 201 0.94 -18.51 -24.21
CA LEU A 201 0.71 -18.24 -25.62
C LEU A 201 1.93 -17.56 -26.26
N CYS A 202 2.46 -16.51 -25.64
CA CYS A 202 3.66 -15.83 -26.14
C CYS A 202 4.86 -16.78 -26.26
N ARG A 203 5.09 -17.63 -25.24
CA ARG A 203 6.19 -18.60 -25.25
C ARG A 203 6.03 -19.66 -26.32
N HIS A 204 4.80 -20.11 -26.59
CA HIS A 204 4.52 -21.07 -27.64
C HIS A 204 4.87 -20.51 -29.03
N HIS A 205 4.48 -19.27 -29.32
CA HIS A 205 4.77 -18.63 -30.60
C HIS A 205 6.26 -18.27 -30.81
N LEU A 206 7.01 -18.09 -29.72
CA LEU A 206 8.44 -17.82 -29.75
C LEU A 206 9.30 -19.07 -29.68
N ALA A 207 8.71 -20.23 -29.40
CA ALA A 207 9.45 -21.49 -29.42
C ALA A 207 9.92 -21.78 -30.85
N PRO A 208 11.20 -22.15 -31.05
CA PRO A 208 11.66 -22.55 -32.37
C PRO A 208 10.81 -23.73 -32.86
N PRO A 209 10.48 -23.82 -34.16
CA PRO A 209 9.80 -24.99 -34.69
C PRO A 209 10.67 -26.20 -34.35
N SER A 210 10.11 -27.13 -33.57
CA SER A 210 10.80 -28.36 -33.17
C SER A 210 11.41 -28.97 -34.42
N SER A 211 12.75 -28.97 -34.49
CA SER A 211 13.49 -29.61 -35.57
C SER A 211 13.14 -31.10 -35.53
N HIS A 212 12.18 -31.50 -36.34
CA HIS A 212 11.90 -32.88 -36.62
C HIS A 212 13.14 -33.44 -37.32
N VAL A 213 14.08 -33.98 -36.54
CA VAL A 213 15.19 -34.76 -37.07
C VAL A 213 14.54 -35.98 -37.72
N PRO A 214 14.55 -36.12 -39.07
CA PRO A 214 14.04 -37.34 -39.68
C PRO A 214 14.89 -38.50 -39.16
N PRO A 215 14.29 -39.65 -38.80
CA PRO A 215 15.06 -40.82 -38.40
C PRO A 215 15.97 -41.18 -39.57
N GLY A 216 17.28 -41.08 -39.34
CA GLY A 216 18.30 -41.41 -40.32
C GLY A 216 18.09 -42.82 -40.86
N SER A 217 18.06 -42.91 -42.18
CA SER A 217 18.15 -44.16 -42.93
C SER A 217 19.47 -44.86 -42.58
N PHE A 218 19.36 -46.07 -42.03
CA PHE A 218 20.46 -47.04 -41.95
C PHE A 218 20.77 -47.61 -43.34
#